data_AF-A0A2V9MS62-F1
#
_entry.id   AF-A0A2V9MS62-F1
#
_cell.length_a   1.000
_cell.length_b   1.000
_cell.length_c   1.000
_cell.angle_alpha   90.00
_cell.angle_beta   90.00
_cell.angle_gamma   90.00
#
_symmetry.space_group_name_H-M   'P 1'
#
loop_
_entity.id
_entity.type
_entity.pdbx_description
1 polymer ?
#
loop_
_entity_poly.entity_id
_entity_poly.type
_entity_poly.pdbx_seq_one_letter_code
_entity_poly.pdbx_strand_id
1 'polypeptide(L)' 'MQHTAETDKVFPHVYTFKDGFMHPGEAPGIGVDLDESLAAKYPYQRAYLPINRKLDGTMHSW' A
#
# COMPACT_ATOMS: atom_id res chain seq x y z
N MET A 1 2.27 7.10 7.21
CA MET A 1 3.13 6.06 6.60
C MET A 1 3.40 6.54 5.18
N GLN A 2 4.64 6.81 4.80
CA GLN A 2 4.91 7.27 3.43
C GLN A 2 5.02 6.04 2.52
N HIS A 3 4.19 6.00 1.49
CA HIS A 3 4.35 5.03 0.42
C HIS A 3 5.56 5.41 -0.45
N THR A 4 5.95 4.53 -1.37
CA THR A 4 6.99 4.88 -2.33
C THR A 4 6.45 5.90 -3.33
N ALA A 5 7.34 6.71 -3.92
CA ALA A 5 6.96 7.69 -4.91
C ALA A 5 6.29 7.04 -6.14
N GLU A 6 6.60 5.79 -6.46
CA GLU A 6 5.95 5.02 -7.51
C GLU A 6 4.49 4.69 -7.16
N THR A 7 4.21 4.26 -5.92
CA THR A 7 2.85 3.99 -5.45
C THR A 7 2.01 5.27 -5.48
N ASP A 8 2.56 6.39 -5.01
CA ASP A 8 1.85 7.68 -5.01
C ASP A 8 1.51 8.17 -6.42
N LYS A 9 2.36 7.89 -7.40
CA LYS A 9 2.10 8.22 -8.81
C LYS A 9 1.04 7.31 -9.44
N VAL A 10 1.06 6.01 -9.13
CA VAL A 10 0.08 5.05 -9.67
C VAL A 10 -1.30 5.25 -9.04
N PHE A 11 -1.34 5.63 -7.77
CA PHE A 11 -2.58 5.92 -7.03
C PHE A 11 -2.62 7.38 -6.59
N PRO A 12 -2.92 8.34 -7.49
CA PRO A 12 -3.10 9.73 -7.11
C PRO A 12 -4.16 9.85 -5.99
N HIS A 13 -3.87 10.66 -4.98
CA HIS A 13 -4.73 10.78 -3.81
C HIS A 13 -4.65 12.19 -3.20
N VAL A 14 -5.69 12.56 -2.45
CA VAL A 14 -5.78 13.87 -1.77
C VAL A 14 -5.50 13.80 -0.27
N TYR A 15 -5.31 12.60 0.28
CA TYR A 15 -4.94 12.49 1.68
C TYR A 15 -3.54 13.06 1.91
N THR A 16 -3.29 13.56 3.12
CA THR A 16 -1.97 14.03 3.53
C THR A 16 -1.59 13.46 4.89
N PHE A 17 -0.30 13.32 5.14
CA PHE A 17 0.22 12.96 6.46
C PHE A 17 0.91 14.18 7.07
N LYS A 18 0.39 14.66 8.20
CA LYS A 18 0.90 15.86 8.88
C LYS A 18 0.86 15.68 10.38
N ASP A 19 1.95 16.06 11.05
CA ASP A 19 2.08 16.06 12.52
C ASP A 19 1.73 14.71 13.19
N GLY A 20 1.99 13.59 12.50
CA GLY A 20 1.70 12.24 13.00
C GLY A 20 0.30 11.71 12.66
N PHE A 21 -0.53 12.49 11.97
CA PHE A 21 -1.91 12.15 11.64
C PHE A 21 -2.14 12.06 10.13
N MET A 22 -3.09 11.21 9.74
CA MET A 22 -3.61 11.14 8.37
C MET A 22 -4.81 12.08 8.26
N HIS A 23 -4.84 12.88 7.18
CA HIS A 23 -5.94 13.76 6.84
C HIS A 23 -6.51 13.32 5.49
N PRO A 24 -7.81 13.02 5.39
CA PRO A 24 -8.38 12.36 4.20
C PRO A 24 -8.50 13.27 2.97
N GLY A 25 -8.56 14.59 3.14
CA GLY A 25 -8.86 15.55 2.08
C GLY A 25 -10.37 15.71 1.84
N GLU A 26 -10.73 16.67 0.98
CA GLU A 26 -12.13 17.13 0.78
C GLU A 26 -12.67 16.84 -0.63
N ALA A 27 -11.94 16.08 -1.45
CA ALA A 27 -12.41 15.72 -2.77
C ALA A 27 -13.63 14.79 -2.69
N PRO A 28 -14.62 14.89 -3.60
CA PRO A 28 -15.74 13.96 -3.64
C PRO A 28 -15.30 12.50 -3.77
N GLY A 29 -16.05 11.59 -3.14
CA GLY A 29 -15.71 10.16 -3.10
C GLY A 29 -14.68 9.86 -2.00
N ILE A 30 -13.84 8.82 -2.21
CA ILE A 30 -12.80 8.43 -1.23
C ILE A 30 -11.47 9.17 -1.44
N GLY A 31 -11.38 10.06 -2.43
CA GLY A 31 -10.19 10.89 -2.65
C GLY A 31 -8.96 10.15 -3.19
N VAL A 32 -9.14 9.01 -3.87
CA VAL A 32 -8.08 8.20 -4.50
C VAL A 32 -8.54 7.79 -5.90
N ASP A 33 -7.61 7.77 -6.85
CA ASP A 33 -7.81 7.30 -8.23
C ASP A 33 -6.71 6.30 -8.65
N LEU A 34 -6.81 5.72 -9.84
CA LEU A 34 -5.81 4.82 -10.44
C LEU A 34 -5.38 5.33 -11.82
N ASP A 35 -4.08 5.60 -12.00
CA ASP A 35 -3.52 5.79 -13.35
C ASP A 35 -3.28 4.44 -14.01
N GLU A 36 -4.26 3.98 -14.81
CA GLU A 36 -4.19 2.69 -15.51
C GLU A 36 -3.00 2.58 -16.49
N SER A 37 -2.63 3.70 -17.13
CA SER A 37 -1.52 3.72 -18.10
C SER A 37 -0.17 3.55 -17.41
N LEU A 38 -0.01 4.13 -16.23
CA LEU A 38 1.17 3.93 -15.40
C LEU A 38 1.17 2.56 -14.74
N ALA A 39 0.03 2.12 -14.21
CA ALA A 39 -0.14 0.81 -13.57
C ALA A 39 0.23 -0.34 -14.52
N ALA A 40 -0.13 -0.24 -15.81
CA ALA A 40 0.18 -1.24 -16.83
C ALA A 40 1.69 -1.53 -17.00
N LYS A 41 2.58 -0.64 -16.54
CA LYS A 41 4.03 -0.84 -16.58
C LYS A 41 4.56 -1.78 -15.50
N TYR A 42 3.75 -2.09 -14.49
CA TYR A 42 4.12 -2.91 -13.34
C TYR A 42 3.34 -4.23 -13.36
N PRO A 43 3.82 -5.25 -14.10
CA PRO A 43 3.15 -6.54 -14.16
C PRO A 43 3.13 -7.20 -12.78
N TYR A 44 2.08 -7.99 -12.54
CA TYR A 44 1.93 -8.73 -11.28
C TYR A 44 3.18 -9.55 -10.96
N GLN A 45 3.70 -9.37 -9.74
CA GLN A 45 4.77 -10.18 -9.19
C GLN A 45 4.27 -10.89 -7.92
N ARG A 46 4.32 -12.22 -7.93
CA ARG A 46 3.90 -13.03 -6.79
C ARG A 46 4.79 -12.80 -5.58
N ALA A 47 4.18 -12.46 -4.45
CA ALA A 47 4.83 -12.35 -3.15
C ALA A 47 3.99 -13.09 -2.09
N TYR A 48 4.65 -13.67 -1.10
CA TYR A 48 4.02 -14.38 0.01
C TYR A 48 4.38 -13.68 1.31
N LEU A 49 3.44 -13.62 2.24
CA LEU A 49 3.78 -13.33 3.64
C LEU A 49 4.66 -14.47 4.19
N PRO A 50 5.58 -14.19 5.12
CA PRO A 50 6.32 -15.24 5.79
C PRO A 50 5.39 -16.14 6.62
N ILE A 51 5.89 -17.33 6.94
CA ILE A 51 5.28 -18.21 7.95
C ILE A 51 6.14 -18.20 9.21
N ASN A 52 5.54 -18.56 10.34
CA ASN A 52 6.26 -18.69 11.59
C ASN A 52 6.23 -20.13 12.09
N ARG A 53 7.35 -20.57 12.68
CA ARG A 53 7.50 -21.88 13.31
C ARG A 53 8.27 -21.73 14.62
N LYS A 54 7.88 -22.52 15.62
CA LYS A 54 8.66 -22.65 16.86
C LYS A 54 9.99 -23.38 16.59
N LEU A 55 10.90 -23.35 17.56
CA LEU A 55 12.19 -24.04 17.47
C LEU A 55 12.05 -25.56 17.28
N ASP A 56 10.93 -26.16 17.70
CA ASP A 56 10.60 -27.57 17.48
C ASP A 56 9.96 -27.86 16.10
N GLY A 57 9.81 -26.83 15.26
CA GLY A 57 9.21 -26.92 13.92
C GLY A 57 7.68 -26.81 13.87
N THR A 58 6.99 -26.72 15.01
CA THR A 58 5.53 -26.57 15.07
C THR A 58 5.10 -25.28 14.37
N MET A 59 4.11 -25.38 13.48
CA MET A 59 3.50 -24.19 12.85
C MET A 59 2.94 -23.26 13.91
N HIS A 60 3.17 -21.96 13.74
CA HIS A 60 2.69 -20.94 14.64
C HIS A 60 2.09 -19.76 13.87
N SER A 61 1.35 -18.93 14.58
CA SER A 61 0.94 -17.62 14.09
C SER A 61 2.19 -16.80 13.77
N TRP A 62 2.27 -16.32 12.53
CA TRP A 62 3.21 -15.29 12.12
C TRP A 62 2.79 -13.95 12.71
#